data_AF-A0A2D9SVT8-F1
#
_entry.id   AF-A0A2D9SVT8-F1
#
_cell.length_a   1.000
_cell.length_b   1.000
_cell.length_c   1.000
_cell.angle_alpha   90.00
_cell.angle_beta   90.00
_cell.angle_gamma   90.00
#
_symmetry.space_group_name_H-M   'P 1'
#
loop_
_entity.id
_entity.type
_entity.pdbx_description
1 polymer ?
#
loop_
_entity_poly.entity_id
_entity_poly.type
_entity_poly.pdbx_seq_one_letter_code
_entity_poly.pdbx_strand_id
1 'polypeptide(L)' 'MAENPEISMEEFKFMADRAGLGMDQAELEHLKPIYELYMQYTAMVHSIDFGPEEMVVEFHPD' A
#
# COMPACT_ATOMS: atom_id res chain seq x y z
N MET A 1 5.84 12.32 14.56
CA MET A 1 5.53 10.88 14.55
C MET A 1 4.54 10.72 13.43
N ALA A 2 4.90 10.05 12.34
CA ALA A 2 3.93 9.79 11.27
C ALA A 2 2.82 8.93 11.88
N GLU A 3 1.57 9.38 11.75
CA GLU A 3 0.42 8.60 12.18
C GLU A 3 0.46 7.27 11.42
N ASN A 4 0.49 6.15 12.16
CA ASN A 4 0.41 4.85 11.50
C ASN A 4 -0.95 4.81 10.80
N PRO A 5 -1.00 4.55 9.49
CA PRO A 5 -2.27 4.24 8.88
C PRO A 5 -2.78 2.98 9.59
N GLU A 6 -3.88 3.12 10.31
CA GLU A 6 -4.60 2.04 10.96
C GLU A 6 -5.90 1.87 10.20
N ILE A 7 -6.20 0.65 9.79
CA ILE A 7 -7.51 0.33 9.18
C ILE A 7 -8.37 -0.34 10.22
N SER A 8 -9.69 -0.12 10.15
CA SER A 8 -10.60 -0.89 10.97
C SER A 8 -10.62 -2.36 10.57
N MET A 9 -11.04 -3.23 11.49
CA MET A 9 -11.23 -4.65 11.18
C MET A 9 -12.31 -4.86 10.11
N GLU A 10 -13.34 -4.01 10.08
CA GLU A 10 -14.42 -4.08 9.09
C GLU A 10 -13.92 -3.76 7.67
N GLU A 11 -13.11 -2.71 7.52
CA GLU A 11 -12.46 -2.37 6.26
C GLU A 11 -11.48 -3.46 5.82
N PHE A 12 -10.70 -4.01 6.76
CA PHE A 12 -9.78 -5.11 6.47
C PHE A 12 -10.50 -6.34 5.95
N LYS A 13 -11.58 -6.75 6.64
CA LYS A 13 -12.42 -7.86 6.23
C LYS A 13 -13.01 -7.63 4.84
N PHE A 14 -13.51 -6.42 4.55
CA PHE A 14 -14.03 -6.09 3.23
C PHE A 14 -12.98 -6.24 2.13
N MET A 15 -11.72 -5.83 2.39
CA MET A 15 -10.62 -6.01 1.44
C MET A 15 -10.24 -7.48 1.26
N ALA A 16 -10.18 -8.26 2.34
CA ALA A 16 -9.91 -9.69 2.29
C ALA A 16 -10.99 -10.45 1.52
N ASP A 17 -12.26 -10.09 1.72
CA ASP A 17 -13.42 -10.63 1.01
C ASP A 17 -13.33 -10.27 -0.49
N ARG A 18 -13.00 -9.02 -0.82
CA ARG A 18 -12.80 -8.56 -2.21
C ARG A 18 -11.65 -9.28 -2.91
N ALA A 19 -10.59 -9.61 -2.17
CA ALA A 19 -9.47 -10.40 -2.67
C ALA A 19 -9.80 -11.90 -2.82
N GLY A 20 -10.98 -12.34 -2.38
CA GLY A 20 -11.41 -13.73 -2.45
C GLY A 20 -10.69 -14.65 -1.46
N LEU A 21 -10.15 -14.09 -0.37
CA LEU A 21 -9.38 -14.86 0.60
C LEU A 21 -10.24 -15.78 1.48
N GLY A 22 -11.52 -15.43 1.67
CA GLY A 22 -12.49 -16.29 2.36
C GLY A 22 -12.08 -16.67 3.79
N MET A 23 -11.40 -15.77 4.49
CA MET A 23 -10.78 -16.00 5.79
C MET A 23 -11.78 -15.92 6.94
N ASP A 24 -11.53 -16.71 7.99
CA ASP A 24 -12.25 -16.58 9.25
C ASP A 24 -11.70 -15.45 10.14
N GLN A 25 -12.39 -15.18 11.26
CA GLN A 25 -12.03 -14.08 12.15
C GLN A 25 -10.62 -14.23 12.76
N ALA A 26 -10.20 -15.44 13.09
CA ALA A 26 -8.88 -15.67 13.68
C ALA A 26 -7.77 -15.48 12.65
N GLU A 27 -8.00 -15.91 11.41
CA GLU A 27 -7.11 -15.68 10.28
C GLU A 27 -6.99 -14.18 9.95
N LEU A 28 -8.10 -13.44 9.97
CA LEU A 28 -8.10 -11.99 9.78
C LEU A 28 -7.34 -11.26 10.89
N GLU A 29 -7.54 -11.64 12.15
CA GLU A 29 -6.80 -11.09 13.29
C GLU A 29 -5.31 -11.35 13.20
N HIS A 30 -4.91 -12.51 12.68
CA HIS A 30 -3.51 -12.84 12.46
C HIS A 30 -2.89 -12.07 11.29
N LEU A 31 -3.65 -11.87 10.20
CA LEU A 31 -3.16 -11.23 8.98
C LEU A 31 -3.11 -9.70 9.08
N LYS A 32 -4.04 -9.08 9.82
CA LYS A 32 -4.17 -7.62 9.91
C LYS A 32 -2.87 -6.91 10.31
N PRO A 33 -2.12 -7.32 11.34
CA PRO A 33 -0.87 -6.66 11.71
C PRO A 33 0.19 -6.71 10.60
N ILE A 34 0.21 -7.80 9.82
CA ILE A 34 1.12 -7.96 8.69
C ILE A 34 0.73 -7.01 7.57
N TYR A 35 -0.57 -6.91 7.27
CA TYR A 35 -1.10 -5.96 6.29
C TYR A 35 -0.75 -4.51 6.68
N GLU A 36 -0.93 -4.14 7.94
CA GLU A 36 -0.63 -2.79 8.45
C GLU A 36 0.86 -2.45 8.36
N LEU A 37 1.74 -3.41 8.62
CA LEU A 37 3.17 -3.25 8.41
C LEU A 37 3.49 -2.94 6.93
N TYR A 38 2.91 -3.68 5.99
CA TYR A 38 3.12 -3.41 4.57
C TYR A 38 2.54 -2.06 4.14
N MET A 39 1.40 -1.65 4.69
CA MET A 39 0.81 -0.34 4.43
C MET A 39 1.72 0.81 4.89
N GLN A 40 2.47 0.64 5.98
CA GLN A 40 3.47 1.61 6.41
C GLN A 40 4.64 1.70 5.42
N TYR A 41 5.12 0.56 4.92
CA TYR A 41 6.21 0.55 3.93
C TYR A 41 5.79 1.15 2.60
N THR A 42 4.57 0.88 2.12
CA THR A 42 4.07 1.52 0.90
C THR A 42 3.90 3.03 1.07
N ALA A 43 3.40 3.48 2.22
CA ALA A 43 3.34 4.92 2.55
C ALA A 43 4.73 5.57 2.52
N MET A 44 5.76 4.88 3.03
CA MET A 44 7.14 5.37 2.97
C MET A 44 7.63 5.52 1.52
N VAL A 45 7.36 4.55 0.64
CA VAL A 45 7.71 4.66 -0.78
C VAL A 45 7.00 5.84 -1.44
N HIS A 46 5.72 6.05 -1.15
CA HIS A 46 4.95 7.18 -1.68
C HIS A 46 5.35 8.54 -1.09
N SER A 47 6.10 8.56 0.01
CA SER A 47 6.67 9.79 0.57
C SER A 47 7.94 10.26 -0.16
N ILE A 48 8.48 9.44 -1.06
CA ILE A 48 9.64 9.80 -1.87
C ILE A 48 9.18 10.69 -3.03
N ASP A 49 9.60 11.95 -3.01
CA ASP A 49 9.54 12.83 -4.17
C ASP A 49 10.66 12.45 -5.13
N PHE A 50 10.31 11.83 -6.26
CA PHE A 50 11.27 11.43 -7.28
C PHE A 50 11.83 12.62 -8.08
N GLY A 51 11.34 13.84 -7.83
CA GLY A 51 11.66 15.02 -8.62
C GLY A 51 11.12 14.92 -10.05
N PRO A 52 11.28 15.96 -10.87
CA PRO A 52 10.96 15.88 -12.28
C PRO A 52 11.95 14.92 -12.98
N GLU A 53 11.43 13.94 -13.73
CA GLU A 53 12.24 13.24 -14.72
C GLU A 53 12.80 14.27 -15.72
N GLU A 54 14.12 14.31 -15.94
CA GLU A 54 14.67 15.09 -17.04
C GLU A 54 14.14 14.48 -18.35
N MET A 55 13.25 15.21 -19.04
CA MET A 55 12.80 14.87 -20.39
C MET A 55 13.96 15.05 -21.37
N VAL A 56 14.94 14.15 -21.38
CA VAL A 56 16.05 14.18 -22.35
C VAL A 56 15.83 13.10 -23.40
N VAL A 57 14.89 13.36 -24.31
CA VAL A 57 14.99 12.83 -25.67
C VAL A 57 14.80 13.99 -26.63
N GLU A 58 15.88 14.72 -26.88
CA GLU A 58 15.95 15.63 -28.02
C GLU A 58 16.05 14.77 -29.28
N PHE A 59 14.94 14.67 -30.02
CA PHE A 59 14.92 13.98 -31.30
C PHE A 59 15.54 14.91 -32.35
N HIS A 60 16.71 14.55 -32.86
CA HIS A 60 17.30 15.19 -34.03
C HIS A 60 16.91 14.39 -35.28
N PRO A 61 15.98 14.90 -36.12
CA PRO A 61 15.75 14.32 -37.43
C PRO A 61 16.93 14.67 -38.36
N ASP A 62 17.58 13.65 -38.92
CA ASP A 62 18.40 13.80 -40.13
C ASP A 62 17.53 14.14 -41.35
#